data_AF-A0AAD3ZWZ2-F1
#
_entry.id   AF-A0AAD3ZWZ2-F1
#
_cell.length_a   1.000
_cell.length_b   1.000
_cell.length_c   1.000
_cell.angle_alpha   90.00
_cell.angle_beta   90.00
_cell.angle_gamma   90.00
#
_symmetry.space_group_name_H-M   'P 1'
#
loop_
_entity.id
_entity.type
_entity.pdbx_description
1 polymer ?
#
loop_
_entity_poly.entity_id
_entity_poly.type
_entity_poly.pdbx_seq_one_letter_code
_entity_poly.pdbx_strand_id
1 'polypeptide(L)'
;MQKINALTNSSDASIYSPPIFEVSSSCIKSDIATNSLSFIQLTNFDQNQWLETTTRALNSINETVSGIPEGSYGVALAGSLSSVLAAFIFNLCYWRIVGRDKKLLSAVIEYETAVKSVEKIITEYWLHPFSKRYTVKNNIQEIRIQHDIAMLSEYGERVVQQIPYKLSLSPKSCKNNLADKISEFNKELFDVATSGDFQSPQRQANLKKVRKTIQLCSKMKIMLSGLKP
;
A
#
# COMPACT_ATOMS: atom_id res chain seq x y z
N MET A 1 69.73 28.99 25.88
CA MET A 1 69.07 28.05 26.82
C MET A 1 68.30 27.03 25.98
N GLN A 2 68.87 25.86 25.68
CA GLN A 2 68.47 24.50 26.19
C GLN A 2 66.96 24.19 26.01
N LYS A 3 66.43 23.06 25.49
CA LYS A 3 66.84 21.71 24.99
C LYS A 3 65.59 21.12 24.25
N ILE A 4 65.67 20.53 23.04
CA ILE A 4 65.70 19.09 22.65
C ILE A 4 64.35 18.27 22.73
N ASN A 5 63.91 17.76 21.55
CA ASN A 5 63.15 16.51 21.18
C ASN A 5 61.70 16.27 21.71
N ALA A 6 60.77 15.49 21.11
CA ALA A 6 60.75 14.49 20.03
C ALA A 6 59.29 14.02 19.72
N LEU A 7 59.08 13.41 18.53
CA LEU A 7 58.17 12.26 18.21
C LEU A 7 56.64 12.48 18.16
N THR A 8 55.93 12.50 17.01
CA THR A 8 55.54 11.46 15.98
C THR A 8 54.16 10.82 16.20
N ASN A 9 53.49 10.51 15.07
CA ASN A 9 52.34 9.59 14.84
C ASN A 9 50.94 10.18 15.08
N SER A 10 49.86 9.84 14.34
CA SER A 10 49.59 8.89 13.25
C SER A 10 48.21 9.24 12.65
N SER A 11 48.04 8.87 11.39
CA SER A 11 46.79 8.69 10.64
C SER A 11 45.73 7.84 11.38
N ASP A 12 44.42 8.12 11.20
CA ASP A 12 43.55 7.48 10.20
C ASP A 12 42.05 7.77 10.43
N ALA A 13 41.29 7.67 9.33
CA ALA A 13 39.86 7.97 9.19
C ALA A 13 38.94 7.03 9.99
N SER A 14 37.88 7.58 10.60
CA SER A 14 36.83 6.81 11.27
C SER A 14 35.53 6.79 10.46
N ILE A 15 35.12 5.57 10.10
CA ILE A 15 33.82 5.20 9.55
C ILE A 15 32.89 4.88 10.72
N TYR A 16 31.69 5.47 10.73
CA TYR A 16 30.66 5.26 11.73
C TYR A 16 29.77 4.06 11.35
N SER A 17 29.68 3.05 12.24
CA SER A 17 28.70 1.95 12.21
C SER A 17 27.95 1.89 13.55
N PRO A 18 26.66 1.54 13.58
CA PRO A 18 25.86 1.49 14.81
C PRO A 18 26.06 0.19 15.63
N PRO A 19 25.72 0.19 16.94
CA PRO A 19 26.09 -0.87 17.87
C PRO A 19 25.10 -2.06 17.86
N ILE A 20 25.66 -3.27 17.96
CA ILE A 20 24.94 -4.53 18.20
C ILE A 20 24.94 -4.78 19.71
N PHE A 21 23.76 -5.04 20.28
CA PHE A 21 23.61 -5.44 21.67
C PHE A 21 24.09 -6.89 21.85
N GLU A 22 25.11 -7.07 22.69
CA GLU A 22 25.49 -8.36 23.29
C GLU A 22 24.49 -8.72 24.39
N VAL A 23 23.96 -9.95 24.37
CA VAL A 23 23.45 -10.60 25.57
C VAL A 23 24.28 -11.84 25.84
N SER A 24 24.95 -11.74 26.98
CA SER A 24 25.78 -12.68 27.71
C SER A 24 25.34 -14.15 27.67
N SER A 25 26.32 -15.00 27.37
CA SER A 25 26.37 -16.43 27.62
C SER A 25 26.81 -16.73 29.06
N SER A 26 26.06 -17.60 29.76
CA SER A 26 26.55 -18.38 30.90
C SER A 26 26.31 -19.88 30.59
N CYS A 27 27.37 -20.62 30.26
CA CYS A 27 28.12 -21.56 31.13
C CYS A 27 27.41 -22.94 31.26
N ILE A 28 28.00 -24.14 31.13
CA ILE A 28 29.37 -24.66 30.99
C ILE A 28 29.27 -26.14 30.49
N LYS A 29 30.14 -26.49 29.53
CA LYS A 29 30.84 -27.77 29.22
C LYS A 29 30.15 -29.15 29.41
N SER A 30 30.20 -29.98 28.36
CA SER A 30 31.30 -30.96 28.22
C SER A 30 31.53 -31.35 26.75
N ASP A 31 32.80 -31.30 26.34
CA ASP A 31 33.31 -31.88 25.10
C ASP A 31 33.42 -33.40 25.28
N ILE A 32 32.85 -34.18 24.35
CA ILE A 32 33.38 -35.49 23.96
C ILE A 32 33.33 -35.58 22.43
N ALA A 33 34.52 -35.48 21.83
CA ALA A 33 34.96 -36.03 20.54
C ALA A 33 34.18 -37.30 20.12
N THR A 34 33.83 -37.61 18.87
CA THR A 34 34.52 -37.50 17.59
C THR A 34 33.65 -38.17 16.53
N ASN A 35 33.74 -37.71 15.28
CA ASN A 35 33.55 -38.47 14.04
C ASN A 35 32.28 -39.33 13.86
N SER A 36 31.37 -38.87 13.00
CA SER A 36 31.01 -39.63 11.79
C SER A 36 29.95 -38.90 10.97
N LEU A 37 30.10 -38.99 9.66
CA LEU A 37 29.08 -38.72 8.65
C LEU A 37 27.72 -39.29 9.09
N SER A 38 26.78 -38.44 9.49
CA SER A 38 25.36 -38.79 9.55
C SER A 38 24.70 -38.43 8.23
N PHE A 39 24.77 -39.42 7.33
CA PHE A 39 23.70 -39.89 6.46
C PHE A 39 22.42 -39.02 6.49
N ILE A 40 22.05 -38.48 5.32
CA ILE A 40 20.70 -37.98 5.03
C ILE A 40 19.72 -39.11 5.39
N GLN A 41 19.06 -39.02 6.54
CA GLN A 41 17.86 -39.80 6.79
C GLN A 41 16.77 -39.19 5.91
N LEU A 42 16.61 -39.75 4.71
CA LEU A 42 15.29 -39.85 4.10
C LEU A 42 14.43 -40.61 5.11
N THR A 43 13.71 -39.86 5.95
CA THR A 43 12.68 -40.45 6.78
C THR A 43 11.69 -41.11 5.83
N ASN A 44 11.53 -42.42 6.00
CA ASN A 44 10.46 -43.19 5.40
C ASN A 44 9.15 -42.42 5.63
N PHE A 45 8.63 -41.81 4.58
CA PHE A 45 7.26 -41.33 4.56
C PHE A 45 6.40 -42.57 4.71
N ASP A 46 5.82 -42.78 5.90
CA ASP A 46 5.21 -44.04 6.29
C ASP A 46 3.99 -44.34 5.41
N GLN A 47 4.23 -45.15 4.38
CA GLN A 47 3.27 -45.54 3.37
C GLN A 47 2.05 -46.23 4.00
N ASN A 48 2.23 -46.84 5.17
CA ASN A 48 1.17 -47.47 5.95
C ASN A 48 0.23 -46.43 6.59
N GLN A 49 0.74 -45.28 7.00
CA GLN A 49 -0.06 -44.19 7.57
C GLN A 49 -0.98 -43.55 6.52
N TRP A 50 -0.50 -43.45 5.27
CA TRP A 50 -1.29 -43.01 4.12
C TRP A 50 -2.34 -44.06 3.71
N LEU A 51 -1.97 -45.34 3.70
CA LEU A 51 -2.89 -46.45 3.45
C LEU A 51 -3.99 -46.52 4.52
N GLU A 52 -3.66 -46.35 5.79
CA GLU A 52 -4.65 -46.34 6.87
C GLU A 52 -5.60 -45.15 6.77
N THR A 53 -5.12 -43.94 6.47
CA THR A 53 -5.97 -42.77 6.31
C THR A 53 -6.86 -42.88 5.07
N THR A 54 -6.34 -43.41 3.97
CA THR A 54 -7.12 -43.67 2.75
C THR A 54 -8.15 -44.76 2.98
N THR A 55 -7.79 -45.85 3.67
CA THR A 55 -8.71 -46.96 4.00
C THR A 55 -9.81 -46.51 4.95
N ARG A 56 -9.50 -45.68 5.96
CA ARG A 56 -10.51 -45.09 6.86
C ARG A 56 -11.44 -44.15 6.09
N ALA A 57 -10.92 -43.33 5.17
CA ALA A 57 -11.75 -42.47 4.33
C ALA A 57 -12.66 -43.30 3.41
N LEU A 58 -12.14 -44.35 2.78
CA LEU A 58 -12.90 -45.25 1.92
C LEU A 58 -13.96 -46.05 2.69
N ASN A 59 -13.65 -46.54 3.89
CA ASN A 59 -14.63 -47.22 4.75
C ASN A 59 -15.71 -46.26 5.25
N SER A 60 -15.35 -45.03 5.60
CA SER A 60 -16.32 -43.99 5.96
C SER A 60 -17.23 -43.62 4.79
N ILE A 61 -16.68 -43.56 3.57
CA ILE A 61 -17.48 -43.39 2.35
C ILE A 61 -18.38 -44.62 2.14
N ASN A 62 -17.87 -45.83 2.33
CA ASN A 62 -18.64 -47.07 2.16
C ASN A 62 -19.80 -47.19 3.15
N GLU A 63 -19.61 -46.82 4.43
CA GLU A 63 -20.68 -46.76 5.43
C GLU A 63 -21.68 -45.64 5.14
N THR A 64 -21.21 -44.48 4.68
CA THR A 64 -22.08 -43.36 4.30
C THR A 64 -22.91 -43.69 3.05
N VAL A 65 -22.34 -44.46 2.13
CA VAL A 65 -23.03 -44.97 0.93
C VAL A 65 -24.00 -46.09 1.33
N SER A 66 -23.65 -47.03 2.18
CA SER A 66 -24.56 -48.12 2.58
C SER A 66 -25.74 -47.66 3.44
N GLY A 67 -25.66 -46.49 4.09
CA GLY A 67 -26.74 -45.88 4.88
C GLY A 67 -27.79 -45.08 4.09
N ILE A 68 -27.64 -44.92 2.77
CA ILE A 68 -28.58 -44.17 1.93
C ILE A 68 -29.63 -45.14 1.37
N PRO A 69 -30.95 -44.91 1.56
CA PRO A 69 -31.98 -45.78 1.01
C PRO A 69 -31.91 -45.82 -0.53
N GLU A 70 -32.06 -47.01 -1.11
CA GLU A 70 -32.03 -47.25 -2.55
C GLU A 70 -33.01 -46.29 -3.28
N GLY A 71 -32.45 -45.31 -3.99
CA GLY A 71 -33.20 -44.22 -4.65
C GLY A 71 -32.78 -42.80 -4.25
N SER A 72 -32.08 -42.61 -3.12
CA SER A 72 -31.69 -41.28 -2.59
C SER A 72 -30.22 -40.89 -2.89
N TYR A 73 -29.42 -41.82 -3.45
CA TYR A 73 -28.02 -41.60 -3.81
C TYR A 73 -27.81 -40.42 -4.76
N GLY A 74 -28.67 -40.28 -5.77
CA GLY A 74 -28.60 -39.19 -6.74
C GLY A 74 -28.81 -37.82 -6.08
N VAL A 75 -29.67 -37.74 -5.07
CA VAL A 75 -29.98 -36.50 -4.34
C VAL A 75 -28.85 -36.13 -3.38
N ALA A 76 -28.27 -37.10 -2.67
CA ALA A 76 -27.13 -36.88 -1.78
C ALA A 76 -25.85 -36.49 -2.54
N LEU A 77 -25.58 -37.13 -3.69
CA LEU A 77 -24.49 -36.73 -4.58
C LEU A 77 -24.73 -35.35 -5.21
N ALA A 78 -25.94 -35.08 -5.71
CA ALA A 78 -26.27 -33.77 -6.27
C ALA A 78 -26.18 -32.66 -5.20
N GLY A 79 -26.62 -32.92 -3.97
CA GLY A 79 -26.55 -31.98 -2.86
C GLY A 79 -25.11 -31.68 -2.43
N SER A 80 -24.27 -32.71 -2.30
CA SER A 80 -22.84 -32.53 -1.97
C SER A 80 -22.09 -31.81 -3.09
N LEU A 81 -22.31 -32.18 -4.36
CA LEU A 81 -21.69 -31.51 -5.52
C LEU A 81 -22.15 -30.05 -5.62
N SER A 82 -23.44 -29.78 -5.40
CA SER A 82 -23.99 -28.42 -5.38
C SER A 82 -23.41 -27.58 -4.25
N SER A 83 -23.18 -28.17 -3.07
CA SER A 83 -22.56 -27.48 -1.93
C SER A 83 -21.12 -27.08 -2.23
N VAL A 84 -20.32 -28.00 -2.78
CA VAL A 84 -18.93 -27.73 -3.17
C VAL A 84 -18.87 -26.69 -4.29
N LEU A 85 -19.75 -26.78 -5.29
CA LEU A 85 -19.81 -25.82 -6.38
C LEU A 85 -20.24 -24.43 -5.89
N ALA A 86 -21.22 -24.36 -4.98
CA ALA A 86 -21.65 -23.10 -4.37
C ALA A 86 -20.52 -22.48 -3.54
N ALA A 87 -19.82 -23.25 -2.72
CA ALA A 87 -18.66 -22.79 -1.95
C ALA A 87 -17.53 -22.31 -2.87
N PHE A 88 -17.26 -23.02 -3.96
CA PHE A 88 -16.26 -22.62 -4.96
C PHE A 88 -16.62 -21.29 -5.62
N ILE A 89 -17.87 -21.13 -6.09
CA ILE A 89 -18.35 -19.89 -6.71
C ILE A 89 -18.32 -18.74 -5.69
N PHE A 90 -18.75 -18.98 -4.45
CA PHE A 90 -18.71 -17.98 -3.39
C PHE A 90 -17.27 -17.51 -3.13
N ASN A 91 -16.33 -18.45 -3.00
CA ASN A 91 -14.92 -18.13 -2.80
C ASN A 91 -14.37 -17.31 -3.98
N LEU A 92 -14.68 -17.70 -5.22
CA LEU A 92 -14.27 -16.98 -6.43
C LEU A 92 -14.84 -15.55 -6.46
N CYS A 93 -16.12 -15.39 -6.12
CA CYS A 93 -16.78 -14.10 -6.05
C CYS A 93 -16.21 -13.23 -4.93
N TYR A 94 -15.96 -13.82 -3.76
CA TYR A 94 -15.37 -13.17 -2.60
C TYR A 94 -14.00 -12.58 -2.95
N TRP A 95 -13.07 -13.39 -3.47
CA TRP A 95 -11.75 -12.91 -3.86
C TRP A 95 -11.81 -11.87 -4.98
N ARG A 96 -12.77 -11.97 -5.91
CA ARG A 96 -12.98 -10.97 -6.96
C ARG A 96 -13.52 -9.63 -6.41
N ILE A 97 -14.34 -9.66 -5.36
CA ILE A 97 -14.84 -8.45 -4.69
C ILE A 97 -13.71 -7.82 -3.89
N VAL A 98 -13.12 -8.59 -2.96
CA VAL A 98 -12.02 -8.13 -2.10
C VAL A 98 -10.84 -7.61 -2.92
N GLY A 99 -10.50 -8.27 -4.02
CA GLY A 99 -9.43 -7.83 -4.91
C GLY A 99 -9.70 -6.50 -5.61
N ARG A 100 -10.97 -6.15 -5.86
CA ARG A 100 -11.35 -4.85 -6.43
C ARG A 100 -11.35 -3.75 -5.37
N ASP A 101 -11.89 -4.04 -4.20
CA ASP A 101 -11.93 -3.10 -3.07
C ASP A 101 -10.52 -2.68 -2.65
N LYS A 102 -9.58 -3.63 -2.62
CA LYS A 102 -8.15 -3.36 -2.39
C LYS A 102 -7.53 -2.45 -3.46
N LYS A 103 -7.85 -2.66 -4.74
CA LYS A 103 -7.33 -1.82 -5.84
C LYS A 103 -7.89 -0.41 -5.78
N LEU A 104 -9.19 -0.26 -5.52
CA LEU A 104 -9.84 1.03 -5.34
C LEU A 104 -9.25 1.77 -4.13
N LEU A 105 -9.12 1.09 -2.99
CA LEU A 105 -8.54 1.66 -1.79
C LEU A 105 -7.10 2.13 -2.02
N SER A 106 -6.26 1.33 -2.70
CA SER A 106 -4.89 1.73 -3.05
C SER A 106 -4.88 3.00 -3.91
N ALA A 107 -5.69 3.05 -4.97
CA ALA A 107 -5.76 4.22 -5.85
C ALA A 107 -6.24 5.48 -5.09
N VAL A 108 -7.23 5.33 -4.20
CA VAL A 108 -7.73 6.43 -3.37
C VAL A 108 -6.65 6.93 -2.40
N ILE A 109 -5.90 6.03 -1.75
CA ILE A 109 -4.82 6.40 -0.84
C ILE A 109 -3.69 7.11 -1.58
N GLU A 110 -3.29 6.63 -2.76
CA GLU A 110 -2.29 7.26 -3.62
C GLU A 110 -2.71 8.68 -4.00
N TYR A 111 -3.95 8.84 -4.47
CA TYR A 111 -4.48 10.15 -4.84
C TYR A 111 -4.61 11.09 -3.63
N GLU A 112 -5.10 10.61 -2.49
CA GLU A 112 -5.18 11.41 -1.26
C GLU A 112 -3.79 11.88 -0.79
N THR A 113 -2.78 11.03 -0.94
CA THR A 113 -1.38 11.36 -0.62
C THR A 113 -0.85 12.43 -1.56
N ALA A 114 -1.14 12.34 -2.85
CA ALA A 114 -0.80 13.38 -3.83
C ALA A 114 -1.48 14.72 -3.49
N VAL A 115 -2.78 14.71 -3.14
CA VAL A 115 -3.53 15.90 -2.72
C VAL A 115 -2.88 16.55 -1.48
N LYS A 116 -2.47 15.75 -0.48
CA LYS A 116 -1.76 16.26 0.72
C LYS A 116 -0.40 16.88 0.37
N SER A 117 0.34 16.25 -0.54
CA SER A 117 1.64 16.77 -1.00
C SER A 117 1.45 18.13 -1.68
N VAL A 118 0.50 18.22 -2.61
CA VAL A 118 0.18 19.46 -3.34
C VAL A 118 -0.28 20.56 -2.39
N GLU A 119 -1.18 20.24 -1.45
CA GLU A 119 -1.63 21.18 -0.42
C GLU A 119 -0.44 21.76 0.36
N LYS A 120 0.49 20.92 0.81
CA LYS A 120 1.69 21.36 1.53
C LYS A 120 2.55 22.30 0.69
N ILE A 121 2.82 21.96 -0.57
CA ILE A 121 3.68 22.78 -1.43
C ILE A 121 3.04 24.13 -1.72
N ILE A 122 1.75 24.16 -2.07
CA ILE A 122 1.03 25.41 -2.37
C ILE A 122 0.94 26.28 -1.12
N THR A 123 0.63 25.70 0.05
CA THR A 123 0.51 26.46 1.29
C THR A 123 1.86 27.03 1.71
N GLU A 124 2.94 26.24 1.69
CA GLU A 124 4.30 26.74 1.96
C GLU A 124 4.72 27.86 0.98
N TYR A 125 4.38 27.74 -0.30
CA TYR A 125 4.70 28.75 -1.30
C TYR A 125 3.99 30.08 -1.03
N TRP A 126 2.69 30.05 -0.71
CA TRP A 126 1.88 31.26 -0.50
C TRP A 126 1.96 31.83 0.92
N LEU A 127 2.48 31.08 1.91
CA LEU A 127 2.72 31.57 3.26
C LEU A 127 3.94 32.49 3.35
N HIS A 128 4.92 32.32 2.46
CA HIS A 128 6.17 33.07 2.51
C HIS A 128 6.28 34.07 1.36
N PRO A 129 6.63 35.36 1.63
CA PRO A 129 6.88 36.32 0.57
C PRO A 129 8.12 35.92 -0.25
N PHE A 130 8.27 36.48 -1.44
CA PHE A 130 9.47 36.24 -2.24
C PHE A 130 10.71 36.77 -1.52
N SER A 131 11.79 35.98 -1.56
CA SER A 131 13.09 36.36 -1.02
C SER A 131 14.18 35.95 -1.99
N LYS A 132 15.04 36.90 -2.35
CA LYS A 132 16.19 36.68 -3.26
C LYS A 132 17.17 35.62 -2.73
N ARG A 133 17.22 35.40 -1.42
CA ARG A 133 18.06 34.35 -0.80
C ARG A 133 17.58 32.94 -1.14
N TYR A 134 16.29 32.76 -1.43
CA TYR A 134 15.65 31.46 -1.63
C TYR A 134 15.12 31.26 -3.06
N THR A 135 15.68 31.97 -4.06
CA THR A 135 15.23 31.89 -5.45
C THR A 135 15.19 30.46 -5.99
N VAL A 136 16.24 29.66 -5.75
CA VAL A 136 16.27 28.25 -6.20
C VAL A 136 15.14 27.44 -5.58
N LYS A 137 14.87 27.62 -4.28
CA LYS A 137 13.79 26.93 -3.57
C LYS A 137 12.42 27.36 -4.13
N ASN A 138 12.22 28.64 -4.39
CA ASN A 138 10.98 29.16 -4.97
C ASN A 138 10.75 28.58 -6.37
N ASN A 139 11.77 28.57 -7.23
CA ASN A 139 11.67 27.99 -8.57
C ASN A 139 11.32 26.49 -8.51
N ILE A 140 11.93 25.73 -7.58
CA ILE A 140 11.60 24.32 -7.37
C ILE A 140 10.13 24.16 -6.95
N GLN A 141 9.64 25.01 -6.03
CA GLN A 141 8.24 24.98 -5.61
C GLN A 141 7.30 25.32 -6.78
N GLU A 142 7.63 26.27 -7.64
CA GLU A 142 6.82 26.66 -8.79
C GLU A 142 6.68 25.53 -9.80
N ILE A 143 7.80 24.90 -10.15
CA ILE A 143 7.82 23.73 -11.04
C ILE A 143 7.01 22.59 -10.42
N ARG A 144 7.20 22.32 -9.12
CA ARG A 144 6.45 21.28 -8.42
C ARG A 144 4.95 21.57 -8.37
N ILE A 145 4.52 22.81 -8.14
CA ILE A 145 3.10 23.17 -8.15
C ILE A 145 2.48 22.85 -9.52
N GLN A 146 3.13 23.26 -10.61
CA GLN A 146 2.63 23.00 -11.96
C GLN A 146 2.58 21.50 -12.27
N HIS A 147 3.68 20.80 -12.01
CA HIS A 147 3.79 19.37 -12.26
C HIS A 147 2.83 18.55 -11.41
N ASP A 148 2.80 18.76 -10.10
CA ASP A 148 2.05 17.92 -9.18
C ASP A 148 0.54 18.14 -9.35
N ILE A 149 0.09 19.35 -9.68
CA ILE A 149 -1.32 19.59 -10.05
C ILE A 149 -1.67 18.88 -11.37
N ALA A 150 -0.79 18.87 -12.37
CA ALA A 150 -1.03 18.11 -13.60
C ALA A 150 -1.16 16.61 -13.30
N MET A 151 -0.28 16.06 -12.46
CA MET A 151 -0.29 14.66 -12.03
C MET A 151 -1.55 14.27 -11.26
N LEU A 152 -2.22 15.20 -10.56
CA LEU A 152 -3.50 14.91 -9.90
C LEU A 152 -4.57 14.42 -10.88
N SER A 153 -4.51 14.84 -12.15
CA SER A 153 -5.45 14.36 -13.18
C SER A 153 -5.24 12.88 -13.47
N GLU A 154 -3.98 12.44 -13.61
CA GLU A 154 -3.60 11.04 -13.84
C GLU A 154 -4.01 10.14 -12.66
N TYR A 155 -3.71 10.58 -11.44
CA TYR A 155 -4.13 9.85 -10.24
C TYR A 155 -5.65 9.80 -10.09
N GLY A 156 -6.33 10.90 -10.41
CA GLY A 156 -7.78 10.97 -10.41
C GLY A 156 -8.43 10.03 -11.42
N GLU A 157 -7.87 9.93 -12.63
CA GLU A 157 -8.35 9.00 -13.64
C GLU A 157 -8.21 7.55 -13.17
N ARG A 158 -7.07 7.19 -12.56
CA ARG A 158 -6.88 5.86 -11.98
C ARG A 158 -7.96 5.53 -10.95
N VAL A 159 -8.32 6.48 -10.08
CA VAL A 159 -9.42 6.28 -9.11
C VAL A 159 -10.74 5.99 -9.85
N VAL A 160 -11.11 6.81 -10.84
CA VAL A 160 -12.35 6.65 -11.62
C VAL A 160 -12.42 5.29 -12.32
N GLN A 161 -11.30 4.82 -12.87
CA GLN A 161 -11.21 3.54 -13.56
C GLN A 161 -11.45 2.35 -12.61
N GLN A 162 -10.98 2.42 -11.36
CA GLN A 162 -11.12 1.35 -10.37
C GLN A 162 -12.51 1.25 -9.72
N ILE A 163 -13.40 2.24 -9.93
CA ILE A 163 -14.76 2.20 -9.35
C ILE A 163 -15.55 1.02 -9.93
N PRO A 164 -16.08 0.12 -9.08
CA PRO A 164 -16.84 -1.02 -9.54
C PRO A 164 -18.19 -0.57 -10.13
N TYR A 165 -18.56 -1.16 -11.28
CA TYR A 165 -19.83 -0.92 -11.96
C TYR A 165 -21.10 -1.26 -11.14
N LYS A 166 -20.97 -1.81 -9.93
CA LYS A 166 -22.09 -2.39 -9.16
C LYS A 166 -22.70 -1.46 -8.10
N LEU A 167 -22.22 -0.23 -7.92
CA LEU A 167 -22.71 0.67 -6.86
C LEU A 167 -23.84 1.62 -7.28
N SER A 168 -24.31 1.59 -8.54
CA SER A 168 -25.42 2.43 -8.98
C SER A 168 -26.19 1.79 -10.13
N LEU A 169 -27.51 1.97 -10.16
CA LEU A 169 -28.37 1.69 -11.32
C LEU A 169 -27.96 2.50 -12.57
N SER A 170 -27.07 3.50 -12.41
CA SER A 170 -26.38 4.19 -13.51
C SER A 170 -24.88 4.33 -13.19
N PRO A 171 -24.06 3.28 -13.42
CA PRO A 171 -22.65 3.32 -13.09
C PRO A 171 -21.86 4.30 -13.97
N LYS A 172 -22.37 4.62 -15.17
CA LYS A 172 -21.81 5.67 -16.04
C LYS A 172 -21.99 7.06 -15.42
N SER A 173 -23.14 7.34 -14.80
CA SER A 173 -23.40 8.64 -14.17
C SER A 173 -22.49 8.89 -12.96
N CYS A 174 -22.27 7.88 -12.12
CA CYS A 174 -21.39 8.02 -10.95
C CYS A 174 -19.92 8.24 -11.34
N LYS A 175 -19.41 7.47 -12.31
CA LYS A 175 -18.03 7.64 -12.82
C LYS A 175 -17.83 9.00 -13.46
N ASN A 176 -18.76 9.43 -14.32
CA ASN A 176 -18.69 10.72 -14.98
C ASN A 176 -18.78 11.85 -13.96
N ASN A 177 -19.70 11.77 -12.99
CA ASN A 177 -19.82 12.77 -11.94
C ASN A 177 -18.56 12.90 -11.08
N LEU A 178 -17.88 11.78 -10.77
CA LEU A 178 -16.61 11.85 -10.05
C LEU A 178 -15.51 12.45 -10.92
N ALA A 179 -15.40 12.02 -12.18
CA ALA A 179 -14.42 12.56 -13.11
C ALA A 179 -14.59 14.09 -13.29
N ASP A 180 -15.83 14.55 -13.42
CA ASP A 180 -16.17 15.97 -13.50
C ASP A 180 -15.75 16.72 -12.25
N LYS A 181 -16.04 16.17 -11.05
CA LYS A 181 -15.62 16.76 -9.76
C LYS A 181 -14.11 16.81 -9.58
N ILE A 182 -13.38 15.80 -10.04
CA ILE A 182 -11.92 15.77 -10.00
C ILE A 182 -11.37 16.82 -10.97
N SER A 183 -11.91 16.91 -12.19
CA SER A 183 -11.52 17.90 -13.18
C SER A 183 -11.76 19.33 -12.70
N GLU A 184 -12.95 19.59 -12.15
CA GLU A 184 -13.32 20.87 -11.54
C GLU A 184 -12.37 21.23 -10.40
N PHE A 185 -12.09 20.29 -9.49
CA PHE A 185 -11.12 20.48 -8.42
C PHE A 185 -9.71 20.81 -8.95
N ASN A 186 -9.20 20.07 -9.92
CA ASN A 186 -7.85 20.29 -10.46
C ASN A 186 -7.76 21.67 -11.13
N LYS A 187 -8.79 22.07 -11.86
CA LYS A 187 -8.88 23.39 -12.49
C LYS A 187 -8.94 24.51 -11.45
N GLU A 188 -9.83 24.41 -10.48
CA GLU A 188 -9.94 25.41 -9.41
C GLU A 188 -8.65 25.51 -8.59
N LEU A 189 -8.02 24.38 -8.30
CA LEU A 189 -6.77 24.33 -7.56
C LEU A 189 -5.64 24.99 -8.36
N PHE A 190 -5.56 24.71 -9.66
CA PHE A 190 -4.60 25.35 -10.55
C PHE A 190 -4.79 26.87 -10.60
N ASP A 191 -6.02 27.33 -10.78
CA ASP A 191 -6.34 28.76 -10.84
C ASP A 191 -6.00 29.48 -9.52
N VAL A 192 -6.30 28.86 -8.38
CA VAL A 192 -5.94 29.42 -7.06
C VAL A 192 -4.43 29.45 -6.87
N ALA A 193 -3.74 28.37 -7.25
CA ALA A 193 -2.31 28.22 -7.06
C ALA A 193 -1.48 29.13 -7.97
N THR A 194 -1.92 29.38 -9.20
CA THR A 194 -1.13 30.07 -10.25
C THR A 194 -1.60 31.48 -10.59
N SER A 195 -2.73 31.96 -10.05
CA SER A 195 -3.21 33.32 -10.30
C SER A 195 -2.30 34.43 -9.72
N GLY A 196 -2.41 35.65 -10.23
CA GLY A 196 -1.77 36.85 -9.65
C GLY A 196 -0.25 36.83 -9.75
N ASP A 197 0.43 37.12 -8.64
CA ASP A 197 1.91 37.23 -8.56
C ASP A 197 2.65 35.87 -8.54
N PHE A 198 2.08 34.82 -9.12
CA PHE A 198 2.77 33.53 -9.23
C PHE A 198 4.03 33.70 -10.09
N GLN A 199 5.16 33.13 -9.66
CA GLN A 199 6.48 33.31 -10.29
C GLN A 199 7.01 34.76 -10.29
N SER A 200 6.29 35.70 -9.68
CA SER A 200 6.69 37.11 -9.65
C SER A 200 7.69 37.36 -8.51
N PRO A 201 8.77 38.12 -8.77
CA PRO A 201 9.67 38.63 -7.72
C PRO A 201 8.96 39.55 -6.71
N GLN A 202 7.75 40.02 -7.03
CA GLN A 202 6.94 40.89 -6.17
C GLN A 202 5.94 40.12 -5.29
N ARG A 203 5.91 38.78 -5.37
CA ARG A 203 4.99 37.92 -4.64
C ARG A 203 5.00 38.19 -3.13
N GLN A 204 3.84 38.56 -2.60
CA GLN A 204 3.59 38.68 -1.17
C GLN A 204 2.92 37.42 -0.61
N ALA A 205 3.01 37.24 0.70
CA ALA A 205 2.26 36.20 1.40
C ALA A 205 0.75 36.42 1.22
N ASN A 206 0.02 35.36 0.88
CA ASN A 206 -1.41 35.44 0.60
C ASN A 206 -2.19 34.37 1.37
N LEU A 207 -2.60 34.73 2.58
CA LEU A 207 -3.39 33.86 3.46
C LEU A 207 -4.77 33.49 2.88
N LYS A 208 -5.34 34.32 2.02
CA LYS A 208 -6.63 34.03 1.38
C LYS A 208 -6.50 32.83 0.43
N LYS A 209 -5.40 32.78 -0.34
CA LYS A 209 -5.08 31.64 -1.21
C LYS A 209 -4.83 30.38 -0.41
N VAL A 210 -3.99 30.47 0.63
CA VAL A 210 -3.71 29.35 1.55
C VAL A 210 -5.01 28.76 2.09
N ARG A 211 -5.92 29.60 2.60
CA ARG A 211 -7.22 29.16 3.12
C ARG A 211 -8.06 28.48 2.04
N LYS A 212 -8.15 29.07 0.84
CA LYS A 212 -8.93 28.51 -0.27
C LYS A 212 -8.36 27.16 -0.73
N THR A 213 -7.04 27.03 -0.84
CA THR A 213 -6.36 25.76 -1.14
C THR A 213 -6.70 24.69 -0.10
N ILE A 214 -6.56 24.97 1.19
CA ILE A 214 -6.89 24.03 2.26
C ILE A 214 -8.36 23.60 2.19
N GLN A 215 -9.27 24.54 1.92
CA GLN A 215 -10.70 24.24 1.75
C GLN A 215 -10.96 23.30 0.57
N LEU A 216 -10.37 23.57 -0.60
CA LEU A 216 -10.49 22.72 -1.79
C LEU A 216 -9.93 21.32 -1.54
N CYS A 217 -8.71 21.23 -1.02
CA CYS A 217 -8.07 19.95 -0.69
C CYS A 217 -8.88 19.17 0.36
N SER A 218 -9.45 19.85 1.36
CA SER A 218 -10.31 19.21 2.36
C SER A 218 -11.62 18.69 1.76
N LYS A 219 -12.28 19.47 0.90
CA LYS A 219 -13.50 19.04 0.19
C LYS A 219 -13.23 17.79 -0.65
N MET A 220 -12.10 17.76 -1.37
CA MET A 220 -11.66 16.60 -2.15
C MET A 220 -11.41 15.38 -1.25
N LYS A 221 -10.67 15.52 -0.15
CA LYS A 221 -10.42 14.43 0.81
C LYS A 221 -11.69 13.85 1.43
N ILE A 222 -12.67 14.70 1.76
CA ILE A 222 -13.97 14.26 2.28
C ILE A 222 -14.68 13.40 1.22
N MET A 223 -14.71 13.86 -0.02
CA MET A 223 -15.30 13.09 -1.13
C MET A 223 -14.60 11.75 -1.33
N LEU A 224 -13.27 11.72 -1.31
CA LEU A 224 -12.48 10.49 -1.43
C LEU A 224 -12.71 9.52 -0.27
N SER A 225 -12.94 10.04 0.93
CA SER A 225 -13.25 9.21 2.10
C SER A 225 -14.58 8.48 1.93
N GLY A 226 -15.55 9.08 1.22
CA GLY A 226 -16.81 8.42 0.86
C GLY A 226 -16.67 7.29 -0.19
N LEU A 227 -15.50 7.14 -0.83
CA LEU A 227 -15.21 6.08 -1.79
C LEU A 227 -14.45 4.90 -1.17
N LYS A 228 -14.00 5.02 0.08
CA LYS A 228 -13.30 3.94 0.78
C LYS A 228 -14.34 2.88 1.19
N PRO A 229 -14.15 1.61 0.80
CA PRO A 229 -15.04 0.51 1.18
C PRO A 229 -14.96 0.18 2.67
#